data_AF-A0A2R7KCN0-F1
#
_entry.id   AF-A0A2R7KCN0-F1
#
_cell.length_a   1.000
_cell.length_b   1.000
_cell.length_c   1.000
_cell.angle_alpha   90.00
_cell.angle_beta   90.00
_cell.angle_gamma   90.00
#
_symmetry.space_group_name_H-M   'P 1'
#
loop_
_entity.id
_entity.type
_entity.pdbx_description
1 polymer ?
#
loop_
_entity_poly.entity_id
_entity_poly.type
_entity_poly.pdbx_seq_one_letter_code
_entity_poly.pdbx_strand_id
1 'polypeptide(L)'
;MKFEIPFDEKIYKKQIELTFNQSWSYSKTENKKLITIAAIFISLGIIILYGNGDIGNLFILLGIIAIIAYIYRLRRYKKAKKTTENLMNENIKIWNINPISIWEFENDFFRFKFYG
;
A
#
# COMPACT_ATOMS: atom_id res chain seq x y z
N MET A 1 -28.97 23.49 -6.59
CA MET A 1 -27.72 24.16 -7.05
C MET A 1 -26.89 23.16 -7.84
N LYS A 2 -26.32 23.54 -9.00
CA LYS A 2 -25.47 22.65 -9.81
C LYS A 2 -24.01 23.11 -9.71
N PHE A 3 -23.10 22.19 -9.44
CA PHE A 3 -21.67 22.43 -9.42
C PHE A 3 -21.01 21.60 -10.51
N GLU A 4 -20.25 22.26 -11.38
CA GLU A 4 -19.41 21.60 -12.37
C GLU A 4 -17.99 21.60 -11.83
N ILE A 5 -17.45 20.41 -11.57
CA ILE A 5 -16.08 20.25 -11.10
C ILE A 5 -15.27 19.69 -12.25
N PRO A 6 -14.32 20.46 -12.82
CA PRO A 6 -13.44 19.98 -13.86
C PRO A 6 -12.46 18.96 -13.29
N PHE A 7 -12.18 17.92 -14.09
CA PHE A 7 -11.19 16.92 -13.77
C PHE A 7 -9.79 17.53 -13.84
N ASP A 8 -9.07 17.47 -12.72
CA ASP A 8 -7.64 17.78 -12.67
C ASP A 8 -6.85 16.50 -12.41
N GLU A 9 -6.10 16.07 -13.42
CA GLU A 9 -5.27 14.87 -13.37
C GLU A 9 -4.23 14.91 -12.24
N LYS A 10 -3.64 16.08 -11.95
CA LYS A 10 -2.63 16.21 -10.88
C LYS A 10 -3.27 16.01 -9.52
N ILE A 11 -4.44 16.61 -9.29
CA ILE A 11 -5.19 16.45 -8.04
C ILE A 11 -5.61 14.99 -7.88
N TYR A 12 -6.17 14.38 -8.92
CA TYR A 12 -6.61 12.99 -8.90
C TYR A 12 -5.45 12.03 -8.60
N LYS A 13 -4.32 12.16 -9.32
CA LYS A 13 -3.10 11.38 -9.05
C LYS A 13 -2.65 11.53 -7.60
N LYS A 14 -2.68 12.75 -7.06
CA LYS A 14 -2.26 13.01 -5.69
C LYS A 14 -3.19 12.36 -4.68
N GLN A 15 -4.50 12.41 -4.89
CA GLN A 15 -5.49 11.76 -4.04
C GLN A 15 -5.30 10.24 -4.00
N ILE A 16 -5.11 9.60 -5.16
CA ILE A 16 -4.85 8.16 -5.25
C ILE A 16 -3.53 7.80 -4.54
N GLU A 17 -2.46 8.57 -4.75
CA GLU A 17 -1.18 8.36 -4.09
C GLU A 17 -1.30 8.44 -2.55
N LEU A 18 -1.98 9.48 -2.04
CA LEU A 18 -2.20 9.67 -0.62
C LEU A 18 -3.04 8.54 -0.02
N THR A 19 -4.11 8.16 -0.69
CA THR A 19 -5.00 7.06 -0.26
C THR A 19 -4.24 5.73 -0.22
N PHE A 20 -3.42 5.46 -1.22
CA PHE A 20 -2.57 4.27 -1.26
C PHE A 20 -1.57 4.30 -0.09
N ASN A 21 -0.84 5.40 0.08
CA ASN A 21 0.15 5.53 1.14
C ASN A 21 -0.48 5.39 2.54
N GLN A 22 -1.66 5.95 2.75
CA GLN A 22 -2.42 5.81 4.00
C GLN A 22 -2.83 4.35 4.23
N SER A 23 -3.42 3.70 3.22
CA SER A 23 -3.87 2.29 3.30
C SER A 23 -2.72 1.32 3.59
N TRP A 24 -1.51 1.63 3.13
CA TRP A 24 -0.32 0.79 3.31
C TRP A 24 0.61 1.24 4.44
N SER A 25 0.32 2.35 5.12
CA SER A 25 1.15 2.91 6.19
C SER A 25 1.38 1.91 7.34
N TYR A 26 0.31 1.24 7.76
CA TYR A 26 0.35 0.19 8.78
C TYR A 26 1.23 -0.99 8.33
N SER A 27 0.96 -1.51 7.13
CA SER A 27 1.73 -2.62 6.54
C SER A 27 3.22 -2.30 6.42
N LYS A 28 3.57 -1.05 6.07
CA LYS A 28 4.97 -0.60 5.99
C LYS A 28 5.66 -0.61 7.35
N THR A 29 4.95 -0.20 8.39
CA THR A 29 5.45 -0.22 9.78
C THR A 29 5.65 -1.65 10.27
N GLU A 30 4.68 -2.53 10.01
CA GLU A 30 4.78 -3.95 10.35
C GLU A 30 5.91 -4.67 9.60
N ASN A 31 6.12 -4.33 8.33
CA ASN A 31 7.25 -4.88 7.55
C ASN A 31 8.60 -4.44 8.11
N LYS A 32 8.72 -3.19 8.60
CA LYS A 32 9.93 -2.72 9.30
C LYS A 32 10.18 -3.52 10.58
N LYS A 33 9.14 -3.77 11.38
CA LYS A 33 9.27 -4.59 12.59
C LYS A 33 9.74 -6.01 12.25
N LEU A 34 9.17 -6.62 11.22
CA LEU A 34 9.56 -7.97 10.79
C LEU A 34 11.04 -8.07 10.41
N ILE A 35 11.57 -7.12 9.64
CA ILE A 35 13.00 -7.16 9.26
C ILE A 35 13.91 -6.90 10.46
N THR A 36 13.50 -6.04 11.40
CA THR A 36 14.23 -5.83 12.66
C THR A 36 14.23 -7.10 13.51
N ILE A 37 13.08 -7.77 13.66
CA ILE A 37 12.95 -9.04 14.37
C ILE A 37 13.82 -10.12 13.72
N ALA A 38 13.80 -10.21 12.38
CA ALA A 38 14.64 -11.15 11.64
C ALA A 38 16.13 -10.90 11.92
N ALA A 39 16.57 -9.65 11.87
CA ALA A 39 17.95 -9.28 12.16
C ALA A 39 18.35 -9.69 13.59
N ILE A 40 17.51 -9.40 14.59
CA ILE A 40 17.76 -9.79 15.99
C ILE A 40 17.89 -11.30 16.12
N PHE A 41 16.95 -12.08 15.57
CA PHE A 41 16.98 -13.54 15.66
C PHE A 41 18.22 -14.13 14.99
N ILE A 42 18.60 -13.63 13.81
CA ILE A 42 19.81 -14.10 13.11
C ILE A 42 21.06 -13.76 13.92
N SER A 43 21.19 -12.52 14.41
CA SER A 43 22.34 -12.11 15.22
C SER A 43 22.46 -12.93 16.50
N LEU A 44 21.36 -13.14 17.23
CA LEU A 44 21.35 -14.00 18.42
C LEU A 44 21.72 -15.45 18.09
N GLY A 45 21.17 -15.99 17.00
CA GLY A 45 21.48 -17.34 16.56
C GLY A 45 22.98 -17.53 16.26
N ILE A 46 23.60 -16.57 15.58
CA ILE A 46 25.05 -16.58 15.29
C ILE A 46 25.87 -16.52 16.58
N ILE A 47 25.52 -15.63 17.52
CA ILE A 47 26.23 -15.49 18.80
C ILE A 47 26.16 -16.78 19.62
N ILE A 48 24.98 -17.41 19.68
CA ILE A 48 24.77 -18.66 20.42
C ILE A 48 25.56 -19.81 19.80
N LEU A 49 25.57 -19.93 18.47
CA LEU A 49 26.36 -20.95 17.78
C LEU A 49 27.86 -20.76 18.00
N TYR A 50 28.34 -19.51 18.04
CA TYR A 50 29.74 -19.23 18.36
C TYR A 50 30.12 -19.70 19.78
N GLY A 51 29.17 -19.65 20.72
CA GLY A 51 29.31 -20.19 22.07
C GLY A 51 29.09 -21.70 22.19
N ASN A 52 29.03 -22.45 21.07
CA ASN A 52 28.70 -23.88 21.01
C ASN A 52 27.31 -24.22 21.60
N GLY A 53 26.35 -23.29 21.54
CA GLY A 53 24.97 -23.53 21.95
C GLY A 53 24.12 -24.11 20.81
N ASP A 54 23.56 -25.30 21.00
CA ASP A 54 22.77 -25.98 19.95
C ASP A 54 21.47 -25.26 19.58
N ILE A 55 20.93 -24.44 20.48
CA ILE A 55 19.68 -23.69 20.25
C ILE A 55 19.85 -22.55 19.22
N GLY A 56 21.09 -22.17 18.88
CA GLY A 56 21.35 -21.10 17.91
C GLY A 56 20.76 -21.38 16.52
N ASN A 57 20.69 -22.65 16.11
CA ASN A 57 20.04 -23.08 14.87
C ASN A 57 18.54 -22.73 14.84
N LEU A 58 17.84 -22.84 15.97
CA LEU A 58 16.43 -22.48 16.09
C LEU A 58 16.23 -20.97 15.87
N PHE A 59 17.10 -20.14 16.46
CA PHE A 59 17.05 -18.69 16.28
C PHE A 59 17.31 -18.28 14.83
N ILE A 60 18.27 -18.90 14.16
CA ILE A 60 18.51 -18.68 12.72
C ILE A 60 17.28 -19.07 11.90
N LEU A 61 16.67 -20.22 12.18
CA LEU A 61 15.46 -20.67 11.48
C LEU A 61 14.30 -19.67 11.63
N LEU A 62 14.05 -19.18 12.85
CA LEU A 62 13.03 -18.15 13.10
C LEU A 62 13.32 -16.85 12.34
N GLY A 63 14.59 -16.44 12.29
CA GLY A 63 15.03 -15.29 11.51
C GLY A 63 14.77 -15.45 10.01
N ILE A 64 15.09 -16.62 9.45
CA ILE A 64 14.81 -16.95 8.04
C ILE A 64 13.30 -16.91 7.76
N ILE A 65 12.47 -17.48 8.62
CA ILE A 65 11.00 -17.44 8.48
C ILE A 65 10.50 -15.99 8.44
N ALA A 66 11.02 -15.12 9.32
CA ALA A 66 10.68 -13.71 9.33
C ALA A 66 11.10 -12.98 8.03
N ILE A 67 12.27 -13.32 7.47
CA ILE A 67 12.71 -12.81 6.15
C ILE A 67 11.76 -13.26 5.04
N ILE A 68 11.38 -14.53 5.01
CA ILE A 68 10.45 -15.06 3.99
C ILE A 68 9.11 -14.32 4.07
N ALA A 69 8.57 -14.14 5.27
CA ALA A 69 7.35 -13.37 5.50
C ALA A 69 7.48 -11.92 5.01
N TYR A 70 8.61 -11.27 5.29
CA TYR A 70 8.91 -9.93 4.79
C TYR A 70 8.93 -9.87 3.25
N ILE A 71 9.63 -10.80 2.59
CA ILE A 71 9.71 -10.87 1.12
C ILE A 71 8.32 -11.04 0.51
N TYR A 72 7.50 -11.93 1.08
CA TYR A 72 6.13 -12.14 0.62
C TYR A 72 5.30 -10.85 0.71
N ARG A 73 5.35 -10.16 1.85
CA ARG A 73 4.63 -8.89 2.05
C ARG A 73 5.13 -7.79 1.11
N LEU A 74 6.44 -7.71 0.86
CA LEU A 74 7.03 -6.77 -0.08
C LEU A 74 6.53 -7.00 -1.52
N ARG A 75 6.46 -8.27 -1.94
CA ARG A 75 5.91 -8.63 -3.27
C ARG A 75 4.44 -8.23 -3.38
N ARG A 76 3.64 -8.47 -2.34
CA ARG A 76 2.23 -8.06 -2.29
C ARG A 76 2.07 -6.55 -2.40
N TYR A 77 2.89 -5.78 -1.68
CA TYR A 77 2.91 -4.32 -1.78
C TYR A 77 3.23 -3.85 -3.20
N LYS A 78 4.28 -4.39 -3.82
CA LYS A 78 4.67 -4.04 -5.20
C LYS A 78 3.55 -4.36 -6.19
N LYS A 79 2.90 -5.52 -6.05
CA LYS A 79 1.77 -5.91 -6.91
C LYS A 79 0.60 -4.93 -6.75
N ALA A 80 0.21 -4.62 -5.51
CA ALA A 80 -0.88 -3.69 -5.23
C ALA A 80 -0.60 -2.29 -5.76
N LYS A 81 0.64 -1.79 -5.61
CA LYS A 81 1.06 -0.50 -6.16
C LYS A 81 0.89 -0.46 -7.68
N LYS A 82 1.42 -1.48 -8.38
CA LYS A 82 1.29 -1.61 -9.84
C LYS A 82 -0.17 -1.67 -10.30
N THR A 83 -1.01 -2.45 -9.61
CA THR A 83 -2.44 -2.52 -9.92
C THR A 83 -3.13 -1.18 -9.73
N THR A 84 -2.80 -0.45 -8.66
CA THR A 84 -3.36 0.89 -8.39
C THR A 84 -2.95 1.89 -9.47
N GLU A 85 -1.68 1.88 -9.89
CA GLU A 85 -1.17 2.72 -10.98
C GLU A 85 -1.89 2.42 -12.32
N ASN A 86 -2.13 1.14 -12.63
CA ASN A 86 -2.86 0.75 -13.83
C ASN A 86 -4.31 1.27 -13.81
N LEU A 87 -5.04 1.02 -12.71
CA LEU A 87 -6.43 1.48 -12.55
C LEU A 87 -6.52 3.01 -12.56
N MET A 88 -5.55 3.70 -11.95
CA MET A 88 -5.46 5.15 -11.99
C MET A 88 -5.34 5.67 -13.42
N ASN A 89 -4.45 5.08 -14.23
CA ASN A 89 -4.25 5.47 -15.62
C ASN A 89 -5.47 5.15 -16.50
N GLU A 90 -6.16 4.03 -16.24
CA GLU A 90 -7.42 3.69 -16.92
C GLU A 90 -8.50 4.72 -16.60
N ASN A 91 -8.68 5.06 -15.32
CA ASN A 91 -9.64 6.08 -14.91
C ASN A 91 -9.33 7.46 -15.49
N ILE A 92 -8.05 7.87 -15.52
CA ILE A 92 -7.64 9.13 -16.14
C ILE A 92 -8.08 9.18 -17.62
N LYS A 93 -7.95 8.08 -18.36
CA LYS A 93 -8.42 8.02 -19.76
C LYS A 93 -9.92 8.23 -19.86
N ILE A 94 -10.70 7.64 -18.97
CA ILE A 94 -12.17 7.80 -18.94
C ILE A 94 -12.54 9.25 -18.63
N TRP A 95 -11.91 9.84 -17.61
CA TRP A 95 -12.16 11.24 -17.22
C TRP A 95 -11.71 12.24 -18.29
N ASN A 96 -10.68 11.94 -19.07
CA ASN A 96 -10.29 12.79 -20.19
C ASN A 96 -11.30 12.80 -21.35
N ILE A 97 -12.16 11.78 -21.47
CA ILE A 97 -13.24 11.75 -22.47
C ILE A 97 -14.40 12.67 -22.04
N ASN A 98 -14.70 12.71 -20.73
CA ASN A 98 -15.74 13.55 -20.18
C ASN A 98 -15.25 14.23 -18.88
N PRO A 99 -14.57 15.39 -19.00
CA PRO A 99 -13.78 15.97 -17.91
C PRO A 99 -14.62 16.75 -16.90
N ILE A 100 -15.95 16.74 -17.01
CA ILE A 100 -16.83 17.52 -16.14
C ILE A 100 -17.66 16.56 -15.31
N SER A 101 -17.50 16.64 -13.99
CA SER A 101 -18.44 16.02 -13.05
C SER A 101 -19.50 17.04 -12.65
N ILE A 102 -20.77 16.70 -12.80
CA ILE A 102 -21.91 17.54 -12.44
C ILE A 102 -22.47 17.04 -11.11
N TRP A 103 -22.42 17.90 -10.10
CA TRP A 103 -22.97 17.62 -8.78
C TRP A 103 -24.23 18.48 -8.59
N GLU A 104 -25.37 17.82 -8.46
CA GLU A 104 -26.66 18.50 -8.31
C GLU A 104 -27.18 18.31 -6.87
N PHE A 105 -27.45 19.43 -6.20
CA PHE A 105 -28.19 19.44 -4.95
C PHE A 105 -29.68 19.46 -5.27
N GLU A 106 -30.37 18.34 -5.05
CA GLU A 106 -31.83 18.25 -4.96
C GLU A 106 -32.24 18.46 -3.50
N ASN A 107 -33.31 19.25 -3.29
CA ASN A 107 -33.68 20.03 -2.10
C ASN A 107 -33.57 19.41 -0.69
N ASP A 108 -33.23 18.15 -0.49
CA ASP A 108 -33.01 17.56 0.84
C ASP A 108 -31.84 16.54 0.91
N PHE A 109 -31.20 16.16 -0.20
CA PHE A 109 -30.13 15.15 -0.21
C PHE A 109 -29.05 15.40 -1.28
N PHE A 110 -27.80 15.13 -0.93
CA PHE A 110 -26.67 15.18 -1.86
C PHE A 110 -26.61 13.90 -2.69
N ARG A 111 -26.85 14.00 -4.01
CA ARG A 111 -26.78 12.86 -4.95
C ARG A 111 -25.69 13.10 -6.00
N PHE A 112 -24.80 12.11 -6.14
CA PHE A 112 -23.83 12.05 -7.23
C PHE A 112 -24.48 11.40 -8.47
N LYS A 113 -24.42 12.07 -9.62
CA LYS A 113 -24.78 11.48 -10.93
C LYS A 113 -23.59 11.63 -11.88
N PHE A 114 -23.09 10.50 -12.38
CA PHE A 114 -22.11 10.49 -13.46
C PHE A 114 -22.85 10.42 -14.79
N TYR A 115 -22.76 11.48 -15.60
CA TYR A 115 -23.24 11.48 -16.97
C TYR A 115 -22.05 11.13 -17.88
N GLY A 116 -21.79 9.83 -18.00
CA GLY A 116 -20.80 9.26 -18.93
C GLY A 116 -21.46 8.34 -19.93
#